data_AF-A0A1E7G0L9-F1
#
_entry.id   AF-A0A1E7G0L9-F1
#
_cell.length_a   1.000
_cell.length_b   1.000
_cell.length_c   1.000
_cell.angle_alpha   90.00
_cell.angle_beta   90.00
_cell.angle_gamma   90.00
#
_symmetry.space_group_name_H-M   'P 1'
#
loop_
_entity.id
_entity.type
_entity.pdbx_description
1 polymer ?
#
loop_
_entity_poly.entity_id
_entity_poly.type
_entity_poly.pdbx_seq_one_letter_code
_entity_poly.pdbx_strand_id
1 'polypeptide(L)'
;MEKKKLHYAILKTLDEDGDPFNELQNEEVSEMDILEQGRFLSREGYIVGNKYGDNTIFMWGHLTEKGEDYLEENSKFAKAYSVAKEIRDWIPFFTGK
;
A
#
# COMPACT_ATOMS: atom_id res chain seq x y z
N MET A 1 2.09 -12.34 0.99
CA MET A 1 0.75 -11.92 0.50
C MET A 1 0.60 -12.10 -1.03
N GLU A 2 -0.61 -12.31 -1.57
CA GLU A 2 -0.84 -12.32 -3.04
C GLU A 2 -0.68 -10.91 -3.65
N LYS A 3 -0.03 -10.80 -4.83
CA LYS A 3 0.29 -9.49 -5.47
C LYS A 3 -0.92 -8.56 -5.62
N LYS A 4 -2.08 -9.09 -6.02
CA LYS A 4 -3.32 -8.28 -6.18
C LYS A 4 -3.79 -7.66 -4.85
N LYS A 5 -3.64 -8.38 -3.73
CA LYS A 5 -3.99 -7.87 -2.41
C LYS A 5 -3.01 -6.78 -1.97
N LEU A 6 -1.71 -6.94 -2.29
CA LEU A 6 -0.71 -5.92 -2.00
C LEU A 6 -0.90 -4.67 -2.88
N HIS A 7 -1.27 -4.83 -4.15
CA HIS A 7 -1.67 -3.70 -5.01
C HIS A 7 -2.83 -2.93 -4.41
N TYR A 8 -3.89 -3.64 -4.02
CA TYR A 8 -5.04 -3.05 -3.35
C TYR A 8 -4.62 -2.30 -2.08
N ALA A 9 -3.80 -2.93 -1.23
CA ALA A 9 -3.36 -2.32 0.03
C ALA A 9 -2.51 -1.06 -0.17
N ILE A 10 -1.60 -1.04 -1.16
CA ILE A 10 -0.79 0.14 -1.51
C ILE A 10 -1.70 1.26 -2.00
N LEU A 11 -2.57 0.99 -2.97
CA LEU A 11 -3.49 1.97 -3.52
C LEU A 11 -4.43 2.51 -2.43
N LYS A 12 -4.97 1.63 -1.58
CA LYS A 12 -5.88 2.04 -0.52
C LYS A 12 -5.20 2.88 0.55
N THR A 13 -3.93 2.59 0.86
CA THR A 13 -3.14 3.40 1.80
C THR A 13 -2.92 4.81 1.24
N LEU A 14 -2.60 4.93 -0.05
CA LEU A 14 -2.43 6.24 -0.71
C LEU A 14 -3.74 7.02 -0.81
N ASP A 15 -4.86 6.34 -1.08
CA ASP A 15 -6.22 6.90 -1.06
C ASP A 15 -6.62 7.43 0.32
N GLU A 16 -6.03 6.89 1.39
CA GLU A 16 -6.20 7.34 2.78
C GLU A 16 -5.12 8.34 3.23
N ASP A 17 -4.36 8.92 2.30
CA ASP A 17 -3.22 9.83 2.54
C ASP A 17 -2.11 9.23 3.46
N GLY A 18 -2.04 7.90 3.53
CA GLY A 18 -1.05 7.15 4.31
C GLY A 18 0.24 6.88 3.54
N ASP A 19 1.28 6.46 4.26
CA ASP A 19 2.55 6.00 3.66
C ASP A 19 2.60 4.47 3.61
N PRO A 20 2.57 3.85 2.41
CA PRO A 20 2.60 2.40 2.29
C PRO A 20 3.80 1.73 2.95
N PHE A 21 4.96 2.39 3.02
CA PHE A 21 6.15 1.82 3.66
C PHE A 21 6.00 1.76 5.18
N ASN A 22 5.39 2.77 5.80
CA ASN A 22 5.14 2.76 7.24
C ASN A 22 3.97 1.84 7.60
N GLU A 23 2.99 1.73 6.71
CA GLU A 23 1.72 1.09 7.01
C GLU A 23 1.68 -0.40 6.65
N LEU A 24 2.34 -0.83 5.58
CA LEU A 24 2.15 -2.20 5.08
C LEU A 24 3.25 -3.17 5.52
N GLN A 25 4.38 -2.67 6.02
CA GLN A 25 5.49 -3.52 6.45
C GLN A 25 5.09 -4.39 7.65
N ASN A 26 5.34 -5.70 7.54
CA ASN A 26 5.17 -6.68 8.60
C ASN A 26 5.96 -7.96 8.27
N GLU A 27 5.82 -9.02 9.08
CA GLU A 27 6.53 -10.29 8.88
C GLU A 27 6.25 -10.96 7.51
N GLU A 28 5.09 -10.70 6.89
CA GLU A 28 4.69 -11.28 5.60
C GLU A 28 4.89 -10.35 4.39
N VAL A 29 5.13 -9.05 4.63
CA VAL A 29 5.25 -8.02 3.58
C VAL A 29 6.49 -7.20 3.87
N SER A 30 7.53 -7.43 3.07
CA SER A 30 8.79 -6.72 3.20
C SER A 30 8.75 -5.34 2.53
N GLU A 31 9.66 -4.45 2.92
CA GLU A 31 9.90 -3.19 2.23
C GLU A 31 10.14 -3.38 0.73
N MET A 32 10.87 -4.43 0.35
CA MET A 32 11.17 -4.74 -1.04
C MET A 32 9.92 -5.15 -1.83
N ASP A 33 8.97 -5.87 -1.22
CA ASP A 33 7.70 -6.19 -1.87
C ASP A 33 6.91 -4.91 -2.17
N ILE A 34 6.84 -4.01 -1.19
CA ILE A 34 6.16 -2.72 -1.31
C ILE A 34 6.82 -1.88 -2.40
N LEU A 35 8.15 -1.81 -2.43
CA LEU A 35 8.93 -1.07 -3.41
C LEU A 35 8.75 -1.64 -4.83
N GLU A 36 8.84 -2.96 -5.01
CA GLU A 36 8.65 -3.62 -6.31
C GLU A 36 7.23 -3.33 -6.85
N GLN A 37 6.22 -3.52 -6.01
CA GLN A 37 4.83 -3.32 -6.41
C GLN A 37 4.50 -1.83 -6.60
N GLY A 38 5.05 -0.93 -5.80
CA GLY A 38 4.91 0.52 -5.98
C GLY A 38 5.48 1.01 -7.32
N ARG A 39 6.67 0.50 -7.71
CA ARG A 39 7.24 0.77 -9.04
C ARG A 39 6.36 0.23 -10.16
N PHE A 40 5.82 -0.98 -10.00
CA PHE A 40 4.88 -1.55 -10.95
C PHE A 40 3.66 -0.63 -11.11
N LEU A 41 2.99 -0.27 -10.01
CA LEU A 41 1.79 0.57 -10.04
C LEU A 41 2.06 1.93 -10.68
N SER A 42 3.21 2.54 -10.39
CA SER A 42 3.61 3.81 -11.01
C SER A 42 3.88 3.67 -12.51
N ARG A 43 4.60 2.61 -12.92
CA ARG A 43 4.91 2.36 -14.34
C ARG A 43 3.65 2.07 -15.16
N GLU A 44 2.73 1.30 -14.59
CA GLU A 44 1.47 0.92 -15.26
C GLU A 44 0.38 2.01 -15.14
N GLY A 45 0.70 3.15 -14.52
CA GLY A 45 -0.17 4.32 -14.47
C GLY A 45 -1.34 4.25 -13.49
N TYR A 46 -1.29 3.38 -12.48
CA TYR A 46 -2.29 3.37 -11.39
C TYR A 46 -2.06 4.50 -10.39
N ILE A 47 -0.81 4.94 -10.25
CA ILE A 47 -0.41 6.06 -9.38
C ILE A 47 0.53 7.00 -10.13
N VAL A 48 0.40 8.29 -9.88
CA VAL A 48 1.17 9.36 -10.53
C VAL A 48 1.64 10.40 -9.51
N GLY A 49 2.65 11.19 -9.88
CA GLY A 49 3.19 12.24 -9.00
C GLY A 49 4.19 11.75 -7.94
N ASN A 50 4.55 10.46 -7.96
CA ASN A 50 5.57 9.88 -7.09
C ASN A 50 6.93 10.59 -7.24
N LYS A 51 7.71 10.60 -6.17
CA LYS A 51 9.09 11.13 -6.18
C LYS A 51 10.08 9.98 -6.31
N TYR A 52 11.23 10.27 -6.90
CA TYR A 52 12.31 9.31 -7.10
C TYR A 52 13.60 9.92 -6.56
N GLY A 53 14.34 9.15 -5.78
CA GLY A 53 15.60 9.54 -5.15
C GLY A 53 16.28 8.30 -4.59
N ASP A 54 17.61 8.33 -4.42
CA ASP A 54 18.39 7.22 -3.86
C ASP A 54 18.09 5.84 -4.48
N ASN A 55 17.84 5.82 -5.79
CA ASN A 55 17.45 4.63 -6.54
C ASN A 55 16.18 3.94 -5.97
N THR A 56 15.28 4.68 -5.32
CA THR A 56 14.00 4.24 -4.77
C THR A 56 12.82 5.11 -5.26
N ILE A 57 11.60 4.60 -5.06
CA ILE A 57 10.35 5.33 -5.27
C ILE A 57 9.80 5.76 -3.91
N PHE A 58 9.48 7.05 -3.77
CA PHE A 58 8.70 7.57 -2.66
C PHE A 58 7.25 7.73 -3.16
N MET A 59 6.36 6.90 -2.64
CA MET A 59 4.95 6.86 -3.03
C MET A 59 4.18 7.97 -2.33
N TRP A 60 4.46 9.22 -2.69
CA TRP A 60 3.75 10.41 -2.22
C TRP A 60 2.87 11.02 -3.32
N GLY A 61 2.57 10.19 -4.33
CA GLY A 61 1.67 10.53 -5.42
C GLY A 61 0.21 10.35 -5.03
N HIS A 62 -0.66 10.41 -6.04
CA HIS A 62 -2.08 10.14 -5.92
C HIS A 62 -2.50 9.09 -6.94
N LEU A 63 -3.69 8.54 -6.75
CA LEU A 63 -4.30 7.58 -7.66
C LEU A 63 -4.70 8.29 -8.97
N THR A 64 -4.65 7.53 -10.06
CA THR A 64 -5.36 7.88 -11.29
C THR A 64 -6.75 7.26 -11.27
N GLU A 65 -7.61 7.61 -12.24
CA GLU A 65 -8.90 6.92 -12.47
C GLU A 65 -8.71 5.39 -12.53
N LYS A 66 -7.66 4.91 -13.22
CA LYS A 66 -7.33 3.49 -13.28
C LYS A 66 -6.99 2.89 -11.89
N GLY A 67 -6.36 3.67 -11.03
CA GLY A 67 -6.10 3.30 -9.64
C GLY A 67 -7.38 3.19 -8.82
N GLU A 68 -8.29 4.15 -8.98
CA GLU A 68 -9.60 4.18 -8.33
C GLU A 68 -10.47 3.01 -8.80
N ASP A 69 -10.56 2.76 -10.11
CA ASP A 69 -11.26 1.62 -10.70
C ASP A 69 -10.77 0.29 -10.12
N TYR A 70 -9.45 0.14 -9.95
CA TYR A 70 -8.89 -1.06 -9.34
C TYR A 70 -9.37 -1.28 -7.91
N LEU A 71 -9.51 -0.20 -7.12
CA LEU A 71 -10.05 -0.28 -5.77
C LEU A 71 -11.52 -0.70 -5.79
N GLU A 72 -12.32 -0.18 -6.70
CA GLU A 72 -13.74 -0.52 -6.82
C GLU A 72 -13.95 -2.00 -7.22
N GLU A 73 -13.25 -2.45 -8.26
CA GLU A 73 -13.31 -3.82 -8.77
C GLU A 73 -12.83 -4.86 -7.73
N ASN A 74 -11.92 -4.46 -6.85
CA ASN A 74 -11.33 -5.32 -5.82
C ASN A 74 -11.83 -4.99 -4.40
N SER A 75 -12.94 -4.26 -4.28
CA SER A 75 -13.58 -3.84 -3.01
C SER A 75 -13.79 -4.97 -1.99
N LYS A 76 -13.90 -6.23 -2.42
CA LYS A 76 -13.89 -7.42 -1.53
C LYS A 76 -12.67 -7.49 -0.61
N PHE A 77 -11.55 -6.87 -0.99
CA PHE A 77 -10.34 -6.80 -0.17
C PHE A 77 -10.39 -5.68 0.88
N ALA A 78 -11.32 -4.71 0.78
CA ALA A 78 -11.48 -3.62 1.74
C ALA A 78 -11.62 -4.14 3.17
N LYS A 79 -12.44 -5.18 3.36
CA LYS A 79 -12.66 -5.78 4.68
C LYS A 79 -11.40 -6.45 5.23
N ALA A 80 -10.66 -7.16 4.37
CA ALA A 80 -9.42 -7.82 4.78
C ALA A 80 -8.33 -6.79 5.13
N TYR A 81 -8.23 -5.72 4.34
CA TYR A 81 -7.33 -4.60 4.61
C TYR A 81 -7.66 -3.92 5.95
N SER A 82 -8.92 -3.56 6.17
CA SER A 82 -9.35 -2.86 7.39
C SER A 82 -9.05 -3.67 8.65
N VAL A 83 -9.36 -4.97 8.63
CA VAL A 83 -9.07 -5.87 9.76
C VAL A 83 -7.57 -5.98 10.04
N ALA A 84 -6.75 -6.09 8.99
CA ALA A 84 -5.29 -6.13 9.16
C ALA A 84 -4.75 -4.82 9.76
N LYS A 85 -5.27 -3.67 9.31
CA LYS A 85 -4.91 -2.34 9.82
C LYS A 85 -5.28 -2.19 11.30
N GLU A 86 -6.50 -2.56 11.68
CA GLU A 86 -6.96 -2.54 13.07
C GLU A 86 -6.07 -3.42 13.98
N ILE A 87 -5.72 -4.63 13.56
CA ILE A 87 -4.84 -5.51 14.34
C ILE A 87 -3.45 -4.87 14.52
N ARG A 88 -2.88 -4.31 13.45
CA ARG A 88 -1.59 -3.62 13.50
C ARG A 88 -1.60 -2.48 14.51
N ASP A 89 -2.66 -1.68 14.55
CA ASP A 89 -2.79 -0.53 15.44
C ASP A 89 -2.96 -0.92 16.92
N TRP A 90 -3.33 -2.17 17.23
CA TRP A 90 -3.40 -2.70 18.59
C TRP A 90 -2.06 -3.24 19.12
N ILE A 91 -1.18 -3.72 18.22
CA ILE A 91 0.14 -4.23 18.59
C ILE A 91 1.04 -3.21 19.31
N PRO A 92 1.05 -1.88 19.01
CA PRO A 92 1.86 -0.92 19.78
C PRO A 92 1.48 -0.84 21.27
N PHE A 93 0.32 -1.33 21.69
CA PHE A 93 -0.05 -1.45 23.11
C PHE A 93 0.54 -2.69 23.80
N PHE A 94 0.93 -3.72 23.06
CA PHE A 94 1.47 -4.99 23.60
C PHE A 94 2.98 -5.11 23.50
N THR A 95 3.63 -4.36 22.60
CA THR A 95 5.10 -4.25 22.53
C THR A 95 5.64 -3.20 23.50
N GLY A 96 5.15 -3.24 24.75
CA GLY A 96 5.83 -2.64 25.88
C GLY A 96 6.91 -3.59 26.40
N LYS A 97 8.12 -3.51 25.85
CA LYS A 97 9.40 -3.73 26.53
C LYS A 97 10.60 -3.46 25.62
#